data_AF-A0A2G5SV38-F1
#
_entry.id   AF-A0A2G5SV38-F1
#
_cell.length_a   1.000
_cell.length_b   1.000
_cell.length_c   1.000
_cell.angle_alpha   90.00
_cell.angle_beta   90.00
_cell.angle_gamma   90.00
#
_symmetry.space_group_name_H-M   'P 1'
#
loop_
_entity.id
_entity.type
_entity.pdbx_description
1 polymer ?
#
loop_
_entity_poly.entity_id
_entity_poly.type
_entity_poly.pdbx_seq_one_letter_code
_entity_poly.pdbx_strand_id
1 'polypeptide(L)'
;MSTSTTVKRARVTARIAEAENTSLPTSSEVTQQLLQQTEAKRKQLDKKCSDYEQICKKTAKLKLETKRIETEHHNLMAQYDEINETFTKIEHNAEASFLLQQQKNNEMNEAVQKWSALDGKEEKLYDDLMHEAELGRSLREKHGELTKNLNQMGSEAETDEKAFQQLEAAFDADMRTEKTLEHYLTRLIDDVFINQRRLEDIQIGTSRGRANFRQAEKALRDQRTRNRRMSAQIAKNTESETDRVFQDEDRDNIKEVQKLDEMEKAWFTIEDKIRLKEFELAEESEKVNHQLTMLDKQQSKNSAHEEKQKQLRIAKDYADLQSHTPMYAAYSASLSLNHNLVEKLEIPANRNSILKEPTTTYRSSQTIRTPNQFVEFDDEMDDFPEYSKMNESRRKILRDTENEAERVLGIELKELEGVVSGQRQEGQALAKDVKWLKENIQLRKADVEFYTTKAEELIQRARKEDHDKLHSAQQKSQKSSPLDLMATRGDVLELRERRLILENERNILANQIKENSLECDRLDEQWKILKGFAKSVNFDNIKQLDMEIENWRIKTTQLDEQIAKLQKMENYASLANGQLRNNLALLKPYDEEYQEFEHLLETNKLLHQQVERQEFKRSVEELKQSGDIDIVL
;
A
#
# COMPACT_ATOMS: atom_id res chain seq x y z
N MET A 1 124.75 110.18 -26.85
CA MET A 1 123.74 109.75 -27.86
C MET A 1 124.30 108.57 -28.65
N SER A 2 123.44 107.64 -29.07
CA SER A 2 123.72 106.53 -30.02
C SER A 2 124.25 105.20 -29.45
N THR A 3 123.35 104.27 -29.11
CA THR A 3 123.64 102.81 -28.97
C THR A 3 122.58 101.93 -29.67
N SER A 4 121.95 102.47 -30.74
CA SER A 4 121.05 101.72 -31.64
C SER A 4 121.78 100.74 -32.57
N THR A 5 123.11 100.79 -32.62
CA THR A 5 123.98 99.91 -33.44
C THR A 5 124.49 98.67 -32.68
N THR A 6 124.48 98.66 -31.35
CA THR A 6 125.05 97.54 -30.56
C THR A 6 124.09 96.35 -30.45
N VAL A 7 122.78 96.60 -30.35
CA VAL A 7 121.76 95.53 -30.25
C VAL A 7 121.56 94.80 -31.59
N LYS A 8 121.70 95.52 -32.72
CA LYS A 8 121.61 94.91 -34.06
C LYS A 8 122.84 94.08 -34.43
N ARG A 9 124.05 94.43 -33.94
CA ARG A 9 125.23 93.56 -34.11
C ARG A 9 125.13 92.30 -33.24
N ALA A 10 124.71 92.39 -31.98
CA ALA A 10 124.57 91.22 -31.12
C ALA A 10 123.56 90.17 -31.64
N ARG A 11 122.45 90.60 -32.26
CA ARG A 11 121.46 89.67 -32.85
C ARG A 11 121.93 89.00 -34.14
N VAL A 12 122.78 89.66 -34.92
CA VAL A 12 123.35 89.08 -36.14
C VAL A 12 124.49 88.13 -35.78
N THR A 13 125.34 88.46 -34.80
CA THR A 13 126.40 87.54 -34.34
C THR A 13 125.83 86.31 -33.62
N ALA A 14 124.71 86.43 -32.87
CA ALA A 14 124.05 85.26 -32.27
C ALA A 14 123.42 84.32 -33.33
N ARG A 15 122.84 84.86 -34.41
CA ARG A 15 122.31 84.03 -35.51
C ARG A 15 123.39 83.42 -36.40
N ILE A 16 124.55 84.07 -36.54
CA ILE A 16 125.70 83.48 -37.24
C ILE A 16 126.34 82.39 -36.35
N ALA A 17 126.42 82.57 -35.04
CA ALA A 17 126.92 81.53 -34.12
C ALA A 17 125.97 80.32 -33.95
N GLU A 18 124.66 80.48 -34.12
CA GLU A 18 123.70 79.35 -34.22
C GLU A 18 123.73 78.65 -35.59
N ALA A 19 124.07 79.36 -36.67
CA ALA A 19 124.20 78.79 -38.03
C ALA A 19 125.58 78.17 -38.32
N GLU A 20 126.64 78.56 -37.61
CA GLU A 20 127.99 77.98 -37.72
C GLU A 20 128.21 76.78 -36.78
N ASN A 21 127.26 76.48 -35.89
CA ASN A 21 127.24 75.26 -35.07
C ASN A 21 126.23 74.20 -35.53
N THR A 22 125.56 74.40 -36.66
CA THR A 22 124.82 73.29 -37.31
C THR A 22 125.79 72.49 -38.16
N SER A 23 126.46 71.52 -37.54
CA SER A 23 127.11 70.43 -38.28
C SER A 23 126.07 69.83 -39.23
N LEU A 24 126.35 69.90 -40.53
CA LEU A 24 125.59 69.19 -41.55
C LEU A 24 125.73 67.69 -41.22
N PRO A 25 124.62 66.96 -41.02
CA PRO A 25 124.70 65.56 -40.66
C PRO A 25 125.43 64.82 -41.77
N THR A 26 126.43 64.04 -41.39
CA THR A 26 127.21 63.25 -42.35
C THR A 26 126.30 62.20 -43.00
N SER A 27 126.61 61.76 -44.23
CA SER A 27 125.80 60.76 -44.96
C SER A 27 125.47 59.49 -44.15
N SER A 28 126.28 59.17 -43.13
CA SER A 28 126.08 58.09 -42.17
C SER A 28 124.95 58.34 -41.16
N GLU A 29 124.80 59.56 -40.66
CA GLU A 29 123.76 59.90 -39.68
C GLU A 29 122.37 59.94 -40.32
N VAL A 30 122.29 60.42 -41.57
CA VAL A 30 121.04 60.41 -42.36
C VAL A 30 120.59 58.97 -42.66
N THR A 31 121.52 58.07 -42.98
CA THR A 31 121.19 56.64 -43.21
C THR A 31 120.79 55.95 -41.91
N GLN A 32 121.41 56.26 -40.78
CA GLN A 32 121.05 55.69 -39.48
C GLN A 32 119.66 56.18 -38.99
N GLN A 33 119.32 57.46 -39.21
CA GLN A 33 117.97 57.97 -38.95
C GLN A 33 116.90 57.32 -39.85
N LEU A 34 117.20 57.12 -41.14
CA LEU A 34 116.31 56.40 -42.06
C LEU A 34 116.10 54.94 -41.64
N LEU A 35 117.15 54.26 -41.17
CA LEU A 35 117.08 52.91 -40.60
C LEU A 35 116.21 52.86 -39.34
N GLN A 36 116.39 53.79 -38.41
CA GLN A 36 115.54 53.86 -37.22
C GLN A 36 114.07 54.17 -37.56
N GLN A 37 113.81 55.05 -38.54
CA GLN A 37 112.44 55.32 -39.00
C GLN A 37 111.81 54.11 -39.71
N THR A 38 112.57 53.37 -40.53
CA THR A 38 112.07 52.18 -41.20
C THR A 38 111.83 51.03 -40.21
N GLU A 39 112.69 50.87 -39.21
CA GLU A 39 112.50 49.88 -38.15
C GLU A 39 111.32 50.24 -37.22
N ALA A 40 111.14 51.53 -36.90
CA ALA A 40 109.96 52.01 -36.19
C ALA A 40 108.66 51.76 -36.99
N LYS A 41 108.67 52.02 -38.30
CA LYS A 41 107.54 51.71 -39.20
C LYS A 41 107.29 50.21 -39.32
N ARG A 42 108.34 49.38 -39.36
CA ARG A 42 108.22 47.92 -39.34
C ARG A 42 107.56 47.42 -38.06
N LYS A 43 108.03 47.85 -36.88
CA LYS A 43 107.41 47.50 -35.59
C LYS A 43 105.96 47.96 -35.51
N GLN A 44 105.64 49.13 -36.08
CA GLN A 44 104.27 49.63 -36.17
C GLN A 44 103.40 48.80 -37.13
N LEU A 45 103.97 48.29 -38.22
CA LEU A 45 103.31 47.38 -39.15
C LEU A 45 103.05 46.01 -38.50
N ASP A 46 104.05 45.42 -37.84
CA ASP A 46 103.94 44.13 -37.14
C ASP A 46 102.84 44.21 -36.06
N LYS A 47 102.77 45.32 -35.31
CA LYS A 47 101.68 45.58 -34.35
C LYS A 47 100.32 45.65 -35.05
N LYS A 48 100.19 46.40 -36.15
CA LYS A 48 98.93 46.47 -36.92
C LYS A 48 98.52 45.11 -37.51
N CYS A 49 99.48 44.29 -37.94
CA CYS A 49 99.21 42.93 -38.42
C CYS A 49 98.70 42.03 -37.29
N SER A 50 99.32 42.08 -36.10
CA SER A 50 98.84 41.37 -34.91
C SER A 50 97.43 41.83 -34.50
N ASP A 51 97.19 43.14 -34.47
CA ASP A 51 95.87 43.71 -34.16
C ASP A 51 94.82 43.26 -35.19
N TYR A 52 95.17 43.24 -36.48
CA TYR A 52 94.30 42.76 -37.55
C TYR A 52 93.99 41.26 -37.41
N GLU A 53 94.97 40.43 -37.08
CA GLU A 53 94.76 39.00 -36.86
C GLU A 53 93.83 38.74 -35.65
N GLN A 54 93.97 39.53 -34.58
CA GLN A 54 93.04 39.49 -33.45
C GLN A 54 91.62 39.92 -33.84
N ILE A 55 91.49 40.96 -34.66
CA ILE A 55 90.19 41.38 -35.21
C ILE A 55 89.58 40.25 -36.03
N CYS A 56 90.32 39.63 -36.94
CA CYS A 56 89.84 38.49 -37.73
C CYS A 56 89.36 37.33 -36.84
N LYS A 57 90.11 36.97 -35.78
CA LYS A 57 89.71 35.93 -34.82
C LYS A 57 88.44 36.31 -34.07
N LYS A 58 88.29 37.57 -33.63
CA LYS A 58 87.07 38.07 -32.99
C LYS A 58 85.88 38.07 -33.94
N THR A 59 86.06 38.48 -35.19
CA THR A 59 85.01 38.46 -36.21
C THR A 59 84.55 37.05 -36.53
N ALA A 60 85.46 36.07 -36.60
CA ALA A 60 85.10 34.66 -36.79
C ALA A 60 84.27 34.12 -35.62
N LYS A 61 84.66 34.42 -34.37
CA LYS A 61 83.88 34.06 -33.18
C LYS A 61 82.50 34.72 -33.17
N LEU A 62 82.41 36.01 -33.49
CA LEU A 62 81.14 36.72 -33.58
C LEU A 62 80.22 36.09 -34.63
N LYS A 63 80.72 35.73 -35.82
CA LYS A 63 79.93 35.06 -36.85
C LYS A 63 79.38 33.70 -36.41
N LEU A 64 80.17 32.92 -35.66
CA LEU A 64 79.72 31.66 -35.08
C LEU A 64 78.62 31.90 -34.05
N GLU A 65 78.77 32.90 -33.19
CA GLU A 65 77.76 33.24 -32.19
C GLU A 65 76.48 33.79 -32.83
N THR A 66 76.57 34.59 -33.90
CA THR A 66 75.39 35.04 -34.66
C THR A 66 74.62 33.86 -35.22
N LYS A 67 75.31 32.89 -35.84
CA LYS A 67 74.66 31.67 -36.34
C LYS A 67 74.00 30.85 -35.23
N ARG A 68 74.67 30.75 -34.07
CA ARG A 68 74.10 30.07 -32.90
C ARG A 68 72.83 30.77 -32.42
N ILE A 69 72.86 32.09 -32.29
CA ILE A 69 71.69 32.89 -31.87
C ILE A 69 70.55 32.74 -32.90
N GLU A 70 70.85 32.75 -34.21
CA GLU A 70 69.85 32.52 -35.26
C GLU A 70 69.19 31.14 -35.16
N THR A 71 69.96 30.10 -34.83
CA THR A 71 69.41 28.75 -34.60
C THR A 71 68.59 28.66 -33.32
N GLU A 72 69.04 29.28 -32.22
CA GLU A 72 68.27 29.34 -30.97
C GLU A 72 66.96 30.13 -31.17
N HIS A 73 67.00 31.22 -31.95
CA HIS A 73 65.81 32.00 -32.28
C HIS A 73 64.80 31.21 -33.12
N HIS A 74 65.25 30.44 -34.12
CA HIS A 74 64.37 29.56 -34.89
C HIS A 74 63.72 28.50 -34.00
N ASN A 75 64.48 27.89 -33.09
CA ASN A 75 63.93 26.89 -32.16
C ASN A 75 62.88 27.50 -31.22
N LEU A 76 63.13 28.72 -30.71
CA LEU A 76 62.17 29.43 -29.87
C LEU A 76 60.90 29.81 -30.63
N MET A 77 61.00 30.23 -31.89
CA MET A 77 59.82 30.50 -32.73
C MET A 77 59.00 29.22 -32.98
N ALA A 78 59.66 28.10 -33.27
CA ALA A 78 58.96 26.82 -33.45
C ALA A 78 58.24 26.36 -32.16
N GLN A 79 58.88 26.52 -31.00
CA GLN A 79 58.24 26.23 -29.70
C GLN A 79 57.05 27.16 -29.43
N TYR A 80 57.16 28.44 -29.78
CA TYR A 80 56.07 29.39 -29.63
C TYR A 80 54.86 29.00 -30.49
N ASP A 81 55.10 28.62 -31.75
CA ASP A 81 54.04 28.17 -32.66
C ASP A 81 53.36 26.89 -32.16
N GLU A 82 54.13 25.93 -31.64
CA GLU A 82 53.60 24.68 -31.04
C GLU A 82 52.74 24.98 -29.80
N ILE A 83 53.19 25.89 -28.92
CA ILE A 83 52.40 26.33 -27.76
C ILE A 83 51.09 26.98 -28.22
N ASN A 84 51.13 27.85 -29.23
CA ASN A 84 49.93 28.51 -29.76
C ASN A 84 48.93 27.49 -30.35
N GLU A 85 49.42 26.46 -31.04
CA GLU A 85 48.58 25.38 -31.57
C GLU A 85 47.96 24.54 -30.45
N THR A 86 48.69 24.25 -29.37
CA THR A 86 48.12 23.56 -28.21
C THR A 86 47.08 24.40 -27.48
N PHE A 87 47.30 25.71 -27.37
CA PHE A 87 46.36 26.61 -26.72
C PHE A 87 45.02 26.69 -27.47
N THR A 88 45.07 26.86 -28.80
CA THR A 88 43.87 26.86 -29.65
C THR A 88 43.12 25.51 -29.60
N LYS A 89 43.82 24.38 -29.53
CA LYS A 89 43.19 23.07 -29.31
C LYS A 89 42.49 22.98 -27.96
N ILE A 90 43.09 23.51 -26.90
CA ILE A 90 42.50 23.53 -25.55
C ILE A 90 41.24 24.41 -25.53
N GLU A 91 41.28 25.60 -26.13
CA GLU A 91 40.11 26.49 -26.24
C GLU A 91 38.96 25.80 -26.97
N HIS A 92 39.24 25.17 -28.12
CA HIS A 92 38.21 24.48 -28.89
C HIS A 92 37.60 23.29 -28.13
N ASN A 93 38.42 22.57 -27.35
CA ASN A 93 37.95 21.46 -26.53
C ASN A 93 37.11 21.94 -25.32
N ALA A 94 37.46 23.11 -24.76
CA ALA A 94 36.67 23.75 -23.70
C ALA A 94 35.31 24.24 -24.23
N GLU A 95 35.27 24.84 -25.42
CA GLU A 95 34.02 25.23 -26.09
C GLU A 95 33.13 24.02 -26.38
N ALA A 96 33.69 22.94 -26.93
CA ALA A 96 32.95 21.71 -27.18
C ALA A 96 32.40 21.08 -25.88
N SER A 97 33.20 21.08 -24.81
CA SER A 97 32.79 20.58 -23.49
C SER A 97 31.67 21.44 -22.89
N PHE A 98 31.74 22.76 -23.04
CA PHE A 98 30.70 23.67 -22.59
C PHE A 98 29.38 23.46 -23.34
N LEU A 99 29.43 23.33 -24.66
CA LEU A 99 28.24 23.04 -25.48
C LEU A 99 27.61 21.68 -25.13
N LEU A 100 28.44 20.65 -24.90
CA LEU A 100 27.96 19.35 -24.47
C LEU A 100 27.29 19.42 -23.08
N GLN A 101 27.86 20.18 -22.14
CA GLN A 101 27.26 20.39 -20.83
C GLN A 101 25.93 21.13 -20.93
N GLN A 102 25.84 22.14 -21.79
CA GLN A 102 24.59 22.86 -22.06
C GLN A 102 23.52 21.93 -22.63
N GLN A 103 23.88 21.07 -23.59
CA GLN A 103 22.97 20.07 -24.15
C GLN A 103 22.47 19.11 -23.06
N LYS A 104 23.37 18.56 -22.23
CA LYS A 104 22.98 17.67 -21.13
C LYS A 104 22.06 18.35 -20.12
N ASN A 105 22.30 19.62 -19.79
CA ASN A 105 21.41 20.38 -18.91
C ASN A 105 20.01 20.55 -19.52
N ASN A 106 19.91 20.77 -20.83
CA ASN A 106 18.61 20.87 -21.51
C ASN A 106 17.88 19.52 -21.51
N GLU A 107 18.57 18.42 -21.80
CA GLU A 107 18.01 17.06 -21.74
C GLU A 107 17.54 16.71 -20.32
N MET A 108 18.30 17.10 -19.29
CA MET A 108 17.92 16.91 -17.89
C MET A 108 16.67 17.71 -17.54
N ASN A 109 16.57 18.97 -17.98
CA ASN A 109 15.38 19.79 -17.73
C ASN A 109 14.12 19.22 -18.42
N GLU A 110 14.25 18.73 -19.66
CA GLU A 110 13.15 18.03 -20.34
C GLU A 110 12.74 16.75 -19.61
N ALA A 111 13.71 15.98 -19.10
CA ALA A 111 13.43 14.80 -18.30
C ALA A 111 12.66 15.17 -17.03
N VAL A 112 13.12 16.17 -16.27
CA VAL A 112 12.46 16.67 -15.04
C VAL A 112 11.01 17.10 -15.32
N GLN A 113 10.77 17.80 -16.44
CA GLN A 113 9.40 18.16 -16.83
C GLN A 113 8.53 16.94 -17.13
N LYS A 114 9.07 15.92 -17.82
CA LYS A 114 8.36 14.66 -18.08
C LYS A 114 8.05 13.89 -16.79
N TRP A 115 8.99 13.84 -15.85
CA TRP A 115 8.77 13.23 -14.53
C TRP A 115 7.69 13.95 -13.73
N SER A 116 7.74 15.28 -13.63
CA SER A 116 6.69 16.05 -12.96
C SER A 116 5.31 15.87 -13.59
N ALA A 117 5.24 15.73 -14.92
CA ALA A 117 3.98 15.46 -15.61
C ALA A 117 3.47 14.02 -15.39
N LEU A 118 4.36 13.06 -15.15
CA LEU A 118 4.00 11.68 -14.78
C LEU A 118 3.52 11.63 -13.33
N ASP A 119 4.21 12.29 -12.40
CA ASP A 119 3.80 12.38 -10.99
C ASP A 119 2.37 12.94 -10.88
N GLY A 120 2.08 14.03 -11.60
CA GLY A 120 0.72 14.61 -11.62
C GLY A 120 -0.34 13.73 -12.29
N LYS A 121 0.04 12.76 -13.14
CA LYS A 121 -0.89 11.74 -13.66
C LYS A 121 -1.08 10.60 -12.69
N GLU A 122 -0.02 10.20 -11.99
CA GLU A 122 -0.07 9.17 -10.95
C GLU A 122 -0.95 9.62 -9.78
N GLU A 123 -0.82 10.87 -9.33
CA GLU A 123 -1.69 11.46 -8.29
C GLU A 123 -3.18 11.38 -8.69
N LYS A 124 -3.53 11.74 -9.93
CA LYS A 124 -4.91 11.61 -10.44
C LYS A 124 -5.40 10.17 -10.49
N LEU A 125 -4.53 9.22 -10.87
CA LEU A 125 -4.89 7.80 -10.89
C LEU A 125 -5.15 7.28 -9.46
N TYR A 126 -4.40 7.75 -8.47
CA TYR A 126 -4.69 7.43 -7.07
C TYR A 126 -6.02 8.01 -6.60
N ASP A 127 -6.32 9.27 -6.94
CA ASP A 127 -7.61 9.90 -6.62
C ASP A 127 -8.79 9.15 -7.26
N ASP A 128 -8.68 8.81 -8.54
CA ASP A 128 -9.68 8.04 -9.29
C ASP A 128 -9.88 6.65 -8.67
N LEU A 129 -8.80 5.95 -8.31
CA LEU A 129 -8.85 4.64 -7.66
C LEU A 129 -9.52 4.70 -6.29
N MET A 130 -9.24 5.74 -5.50
CA MET A 130 -9.86 5.94 -4.19
C MET A 130 -11.36 6.21 -4.34
N HIS A 131 -11.76 7.02 -5.32
CA HIS A 131 -13.16 7.27 -5.64
C HIS A 131 -13.89 5.99 -6.12
N GLU A 132 -13.26 5.17 -6.97
CA GLU A 132 -13.80 3.86 -7.37
C GLU A 132 -13.92 2.89 -6.19
N ALA A 133 -12.96 2.89 -5.26
CA ALA A 133 -13.02 2.06 -4.06
C ALA A 133 -14.19 2.46 -3.13
N GLU A 134 -14.48 3.75 -3.02
CA GLU A 134 -15.67 4.27 -2.31
C GLU A 134 -16.98 3.88 -2.99
N LEU A 135 -17.07 4.04 -4.32
CA LEU A 135 -18.20 3.56 -5.12
C LEU A 135 -18.42 2.05 -4.92
N GLY A 136 -17.35 1.26 -4.96
CA GLY A 136 -17.40 -0.18 -4.71
C GLY A 136 -17.87 -0.52 -3.29
N ARG A 137 -17.50 0.28 -2.29
CA ARG A 137 -17.99 0.11 -0.91
C ARG A 137 -19.49 0.41 -0.81
N SER A 138 -19.94 1.51 -1.40
CA SER A 138 -21.36 1.89 -1.41
C SER A 138 -22.23 0.84 -2.14
N LEU A 139 -21.75 0.30 -3.27
CA LEU A 139 -22.45 -0.75 -4.00
C LEU A 139 -22.56 -2.05 -3.18
N ARG A 140 -21.51 -2.43 -2.46
CA ARG A 140 -21.55 -3.60 -1.56
C ARG A 140 -22.53 -3.40 -0.41
N GLU A 141 -22.59 -2.22 0.17
CA GLU A 141 -23.57 -1.88 1.21
C GLU A 141 -25.01 -1.97 0.66
N LYS A 142 -25.29 -1.35 -0.48
CA LYS A 142 -26.60 -1.44 -1.15
C LYS A 142 -26.97 -2.88 -1.51
N HIS A 143 -26.02 -3.67 -1.99
CA HIS A 143 -26.26 -5.10 -2.25
C HIS A 143 -26.60 -5.85 -0.96
N GLY A 144 -25.91 -5.56 0.15
CA GLY A 144 -26.21 -6.11 1.46
C GLY A 144 -27.62 -5.75 1.94
N GLU A 145 -28.04 -4.50 1.75
CA GLU A 145 -29.41 -4.04 2.06
C GLU A 145 -30.46 -4.72 1.19
N LEU A 146 -30.25 -4.77 -0.13
CA LEU A 146 -31.15 -5.47 -1.06
C LEU A 146 -31.30 -6.95 -0.71
N THR A 147 -30.20 -7.61 -0.34
CA THR A 147 -30.22 -9.02 0.08
C THR A 147 -31.03 -9.20 1.37
N LYS A 148 -30.88 -8.29 2.35
CA LYS A 148 -31.69 -8.31 3.58
C LYS A 148 -33.17 -8.12 3.28
N ASN A 149 -33.52 -7.12 2.45
CA ASN A 149 -34.90 -6.85 2.06
C ASN A 149 -35.51 -8.03 1.29
N LEU A 150 -34.75 -8.66 0.40
CA LEU A 150 -35.19 -9.84 -0.34
C LEU A 150 -35.47 -11.02 0.61
N ASN A 151 -34.59 -11.27 1.57
CA ASN A 151 -34.79 -12.31 2.57
C ASN A 151 -36.03 -12.03 3.44
N GLN A 152 -36.25 -10.77 3.80
CA GLN A 152 -37.43 -10.37 4.56
C GLN A 152 -38.71 -10.60 3.75
N MET A 153 -38.78 -10.12 2.50
CA MET A 153 -39.92 -10.38 1.61
C MET A 153 -40.14 -11.88 1.38
N GLY A 154 -39.07 -12.67 1.27
CA GLY A 154 -39.16 -14.12 1.17
C GLY A 154 -39.81 -14.76 2.41
N SER A 155 -39.43 -14.28 3.61
CA SER A 155 -40.05 -14.76 4.86
C SER A 155 -41.51 -14.33 5.01
N GLU A 156 -41.85 -13.11 4.60
CA GLU A 156 -43.23 -12.60 4.59
C GLU A 156 -44.10 -13.40 3.62
N ALA A 157 -43.58 -13.69 2.42
CA ALA A 157 -44.26 -14.54 1.45
C ALA A 157 -44.47 -15.98 1.96
N GLU A 158 -43.51 -16.55 2.69
CA GLU A 158 -43.67 -17.88 3.31
C GLU A 158 -44.75 -17.86 4.41
N THR A 159 -44.84 -16.78 5.19
CA THR A 159 -45.90 -16.64 6.19
C THR A 159 -47.28 -16.48 5.55
N ASP A 160 -47.38 -15.71 4.47
CA ASP A 160 -48.63 -15.52 3.73
C ASP A 160 -49.10 -16.82 3.07
N GLU A 161 -48.18 -17.59 2.49
CA GLU A 161 -48.47 -18.91 1.92
C GLU A 161 -49.00 -19.89 2.98
N LYS A 162 -48.39 -19.91 4.18
CA LYS A 162 -48.90 -20.72 5.30
C LYS A 162 -50.29 -20.29 5.75
N ALA A 163 -50.55 -18.99 5.81
CA ALA A 163 -51.87 -18.46 6.16
C ALA A 163 -52.92 -18.84 5.09
N PHE A 164 -52.55 -18.78 3.82
CA PHE A 164 -53.41 -19.19 2.70
C PHE A 164 -53.74 -20.69 2.78
N GLN A 165 -52.76 -21.55 3.01
CA GLN A 165 -52.97 -23.01 3.15
C GLN A 165 -53.87 -23.35 4.36
N GLN A 166 -53.75 -22.61 5.47
CA GLN A 166 -54.65 -22.78 6.62
C GLN A 166 -56.09 -22.38 6.27
N LEU A 167 -56.26 -21.31 5.51
CA LEU A 167 -57.58 -20.83 5.08
C LEU A 167 -58.22 -21.80 4.07
N GLU A 168 -57.45 -22.36 3.14
CA GLU A 168 -57.91 -23.41 2.23
C GLU A 168 -58.33 -24.68 2.99
N ALA A 169 -57.53 -25.11 3.97
CA ALA A 169 -57.87 -26.26 4.82
C ALA A 169 -59.14 -26.03 5.65
N ALA A 170 -59.35 -24.80 6.16
CA ALA A 170 -60.56 -24.41 6.85
C ALA A 170 -61.78 -24.42 5.91
N PHE A 171 -61.63 -23.89 4.69
CA PHE A 171 -62.68 -23.90 3.68
C PHE A 171 -63.08 -25.34 3.29
N ASP A 172 -62.12 -26.24 3.12
CA ASP A 172 -62.38 -27.67 2.86
C ASP A 172 -63.06 -28.37 4.05
N ALA A 173 -62.77 -27.96 5.28
CA ALA A 173 -63.47 -28.45 6.45
C ALA A 173 -64.92 -27.95 6.46
N ASP A 174 -65.15 -26.67 6.18
CA ASP A 174 -66.49 -26.07 6.08
C ASP A 174 -67.32 -26.70 4.96
N MET A 175 -66.74 -26.93 3.78
CA MET A 175 -67.40 -27.64 2.68
C MET A 175 -67.81 -29.07 3.08
N ARG A 176 -67.02 -29.76 3.92
CA ARG A 176 -67.36 -31.10 4.43
C ARG A 176 -68.46 -31.05 5.47
N THR A 177 -68.44 -30.06 6.37
CA THR A 177 -69.51 -29.88 7.36
C THR A 177 -70.82 -29.49 6.68
N GLU A 178 -70.79 -28.63 5.66
CA GLU A 178 -71.96 -28.26 4.86
C GLU A 178 -72.60 -29.47 4.20
N LYS A 179 -71.82 -30.32 3.50
CA LYS A 179 -72.33 -31.58 2.92
C LYS A 179 -72.94 -32.51 3.96
N THR A 180 -72.36 -32.55 5.16
CA THR A 180 -72.85 -33.38 6.25
C THR A 180 -74.20 -32.85 6.77
N LEU A 181 -74.32 -31.52 6.93
CA LEU A 181 -75.57 -30.86 7.31
C LEU A 181 -76.67 -31.05 6.25
N GLU A 182 -76.32 -30.95 4.97
CA GLU A 182 -77.24 -31.21 3.86
C GLU A 182 -77.79 -32.65 3.90
N HIS A 183 -76.91 -33.63 4.17
CA HIS A 183 -77.32 -35.03 4.34
C HIS A 183 -78.26 -35.21 5.55
N TYR A 184 -77.94 -34.58 6.70
CA TYR A 184 -78.80 -34.64 7.88
C TYR A 184 -80.16 -34.01 7.64
N LEU A 185 -80.22 -32.84 6.99
CA LEU A 185 -81.46 -32.17 6.63
C LEU A 185 -82.31 -33.04 5.69
N THR A 186 -81.69 -33.63 4.66
CA THR A 186 -82.38 -34.53 3.73
C THR A 186 -83.00 -35.72 4.46
N ARG A 187 -82.24 -36.37 5.35
CA ARG A 187 -82.72 -37.49 6.15
C ARG A 187 -83.86 -37.09 7.10
N LEU A 188 -83.76 -35.92 7.72
CA LEU A 188 -84.79 -35.42 8.63
C LEU A 188 -86.08 -35.09 7.87
N ILE A 189 -85.98 -34.52 6.67
CA ILE A 189 -87.11 -34.30 5.77
C ILE A 189 -87.78 -35.63 5.41
N ASP A 190 -87.01 -36.64 5.01
CA ASP A 190 -87.53 -37.98 4.70
C ASP A 190 -88.23 -38.63 5.90
N ASP A 191 -87.63 -38.55 7.09
CA ASP A 191 -88.22 -39.07 8.34
C ASP A 191 -89.53 -38.35 8.69
N VAL A 192 -89.60 -37.02 8.51
CA VAL A 192 -90.83 -36.24 8.69
C VAL A 192 -91.89 -36.67 7.68
N PHE A 193 -91.54 -36.88 6.41
CA PHE A 193 -92.49 -37.38 5.40
C PHE A 193 -93.00 -38.79 5.72
N ILE A 194 -92.12 -39.69 6.17
CA ILE A 194 -92.52 -41.06 6.58
C ILE A 194 -93.46 -41.00 7.77
N ASN A 195 -93.16 -40.17 8.77
CA ASN A 195 -94.01 -40.02 9.95
C ASN A 195 -95.35 -39.37 9.63
N GLN A 196 -95.37 -38.38 8.73
CA GLN A 196 -96.61 -37.78 8.23
C GLN A 196 -97.48 -38.82 7.52
N ARG A 197 -96.88 -39.65 6.64
CA ARG A 197 -97.60 -40.76 5.99
C ARG A 197 -98.13 -41.78 7.00
N ARG A 198 -97.34 -42.16 8.01
CA ARG A 198 -97.79 -43.04 9.10
C ARG A 198 -98.95 -42.45 9.89
N LEU A 199 -98.92 -41.15 10.18
CA LEU A 199 -100.01 -40.45 10.86
C LEU A 199 -101.28 -40.44 10.02
N GLU A 200 -101.17 -40.20 8.70
CA GLU A 200 -102.29 -40.29 7.76
C GLU A 200 -102.87 -41.72 7.70
N ASP A 201 -102.02 -42.75 7.65
CA ASP A 201 -102.43 -44.15 7.69
C ASP A 201 -103.16 -44.50 9.00
N ILE A 202 -102.66 -44.02 10.16
CA ILE A 202 -103.33 -44.17 11.45
C ILE A 202 -104.66 -43.41 11.46
N GLN A 203 -104.73 -42.22 10.85
CA GLN A 203 -105.97 -41.44 10.78
C GLN A 203 -107.02 -42.14 9.90
N ILE A 204 -106.61 -42.72 8.77
CA ILE A 204 -107.45 -43.54 7.90
C ILE A 204 -107.88 -44.80 8.66
N GLY A 205 -106.94 -45.51 9.31
CA GLY A 205 -107.19 -46.70 10.11
C GLY A 205 -108.16 -46.46 11.27
N THR A 206 -108.00 -45.35 12.01
CA THR A 206 -108.92 -44.94 13.09
C THR A 206 -110.27 -44.48 12.52
N SER A 207 -110.33 -43.84 11.35
CA SER A 207 -111.60 -43.51 10.70
C SER A 207 -112.36 -44.76 10.27
N ARG A 208 -111.66 -45.78 9.75
CA ARG A 208 -112.19 -47.11 9.44
C ARG A 208 -112.61 -47.85 10.71
N GLY A 209 -111.82 -47.77 11.78
CA GLY A 209 -112.17 -48.27 13.10
C GLY A 209 -113.44 -47.62 13.67
N ARG A 210 -113.57 -46.29 13.56
CA ARG A 210 -114.79 -45.56 13.93
C ARG A 210 -115.99 -45.95 13.08
N ALA A 211 -115.81 -46.17 11.78
CA ALA A 211 -116.87 -46.64 10.89
C ALA A 211 -117.33 -48.06 11.27
N ASN A 212 -116.38 -48.98 11.48
CA ASN A 212 -116.65 -50.33 11.98
C ASN A 212 -117.33 -50.30 13.34
N PHE A 213 -116.91 -49.40 14.25
CA PHE A 213 -117.51 -49.24 15.56
C PHE A 213 -118.94 -48.71 15.46
N ARG A 214 -119.22 -47.73 14.59
CA ARG A 214 -120.59 -47.25 14.32
C ARG A 214 -121.46 -48.33 13.68
N GLN A 215 -120.89 -49.16 12.80
CA GLN A 215 -121.59 -50.28 12.19
C GLN A 215 -121.89 -51.38 13.22
N ALA A 216 -120.93 -51.70 14.10
CA ALA A 216 -121.10 -52.60 15.22
C ALA A 216 -122.10 -52.04 16.25
N GLU A 217 -122.09 -50.73 16.50
CA GLU A 217 -123.06 -50.05 17.37
C GLU A 217 -124.46 -50.11 16.76
N LYS A 218 -124.60 -49.90 15.45
CA LYS A 218 -125.87 -50.07 14.74
C LYS A 218 -126.34 -51.53 14.81
N ALA A 219 -125.45 -52.48 14.54
CA ALA A 219 -125.74 -53.91 14.67
C ALA A 219 -126.12 -54.30 16.11
N LEU A 220 -125.47 -53.70 17.12
CA LEU A 220 -125.80 -53.86 18.54
C LEU A 220 -127.11 -53.18 18.91
N ARG A 221 -127.48 -52.05 18.31
CA ARG A 221 -128.80 -51.42 18.50
C ARG A 221 -129.90 -52.25 17.86
N ASP A 222 -129.66 -52.80 16.67
CA ASP A 222 -130.54 -53.74 15.98
C ASP A 222 -130.66 -55.05 16.77
N GLN A 223 -129.55 -55.55 17.31
CA GLN A 223 -129.52 -56.70 18.21
C GLN A 223 -130.17 -56.38 19.55
N ARG A 224 -130.02 -55.18 20.14
CA ARG A 224 -130.69 -54.75 21.38
C ARG A 224 -132.17 -54.52 21.16
N THR A 225 -132.62 -54.10 19.99
CA THR A 225 -134.06 -54.04 19.68
C THR A 225 -134.61 -55.44 19.46
N ARG A 226 -133.86 -56.33 18.80
CA ARG A 226 -134.18 -57.76 18.70
C ARG A 226 -134.16 -58.45 20.07
N ASN A 227 -133.19 -58.13 20.92
CA ASN A 227 -133.08 -58.59 22.29
C ASN A 227 -134.09 -57.91 23.19
N ARG A 228 -134.56 -56.68 22.97
CA ARG A 228 -135.72 -56.12 23.70
C ARG A 228 -137.00 -56.83 23.29
N ARG A 229 -137.14 -57.29 22.05
CA ARG A 229 -138.25 -58.15 21.61
C ARG A 229 -138.15 -59.55 22.24
N MET A 230 -136.96 -60.15 22.24
CA MET A 230 -136.69 -61.45 22.87
C MET A 230 -136.69 -61.38 24.39
N SER A 231 -136.22 -60.30 25.01
CA SER A 231 -136.26 -60.01 26.45
C SER A 231 -137.63 -59.49 26.88
N ALA A 232 -138.48 -58.94 26.03
CA ALA A 232 -139.91 -58.82 26.34
C ALA A 232 -140.60 -60.20 26.36
N GLN A 233 -140.01 -61.22 25.70
CA GLN A 233 -140.43 -62.61 25.79
C GLN A 233 -139.73 -63.39 26.93
N ILE A 234 -138.50 -63.01 27.31
CA ILE A 234 -137.67 -63.70 28.31
C ILE A 234 -137.74 -63.01 29.69
N ALA A 235 -138.06 -61.71 29.79
CA ALA A 235 -138.34 -60.98 31.04
C ALA A 235 -139.77 -61.21 31.58
N LYS A 236 -140.42 -62.30 31.15
CA LYS A 236 -141.43 -63.01 31.94
C LYS A 236 -140.79 -64.07 32.85
N ASN A 237 -139.50 -64.38 32.67
CA ASN A 237 -138.73 -65.37 33.40
C ASN A 237 -137.31 -64.83 33.73
N THR A 238 -137.25 -63.99 34.76
CA THR A 238 -136.15 -63.81 35.74
C THR A 238 -134.74 -63.40 35.29
N GLU A 239 -134.23 -62.38 36.00
CA GLU A 239 -132.95 -61.67 35.88
C GLU A 239 -131.73 -62.42 36.44
N SER A 240 -130.55 -61.84 36.13
CA SER A 240 -129.22 -62.43 35.94
C SER A 240 -128.16 -62.10 37.03
N GLU A 241 -127.27 -63.06 37.27
CA GLU A 241 -125.78 -63.05 37.31
C GLU A 241 -124.90 -61.79 37.56
N THR A 242 -124.02 -61.91 38.60
CA THR A 242 -122.53 -61.84 38.70
C THR A 242 -121.62 -60.68 38.21
N ASP A 243 -120.70 -60.28 39.12
CA ASP A 243 -119.21 -60.14 39.14
C ASP A 243 -118.33 -59.39 38.08
N ARG A 244 -117.41 -58.56 38.66
CA ARG A 244 -115.93 -58.36 38.50
C ARG A 244 -115.22 -58.24 37.12
N VAL A 245 -114.22 -57.33 37.06
CA VAL A 245 -112.95 -57.46 36.28
C VAL A 245 -111.77 -56.70 36.95
N PHE A 246 -110.59 -57.36 36.91
CA PHE A 246 -109.21 -57.04 37.37
C PHE A 246 -108.52 -55.90 36.57
N GLN A 247 -107.61 -55.08 37.13
CA GLN A 247 -106.17 -55.27 37.45
C GLN A 247 -105.24 -55.38 36.21
N ASP A 248 -104.28 -54.44 36.09
CA ASP A 248 -102.82 -54.69 35.99
C ASP A 248 -102.04 -53.46 35.45
N GLU A 249 -101.25 -52.83 36.32
CA GLU A 249 -100.16 -51.89 36.00
C GLU A 249 -98.85 -52.48 36.55
N ASP A 250 -97.96 -52.97 35.68
CA ASP A 250 -96.56 -53.28 36.03
C ASP A 250 -95.72 -53.52 34.74
N ARG A 251 -95.44 -52.46 33.98
CA ARG A 251 -94.57 -52.56 32.78
C ARG A 251 -93.55 -51.44 32.56
N ASP A 252 -93.57 -50.37 33.34
CA ASP A 252 -92.77 -49.17 33.04
C ASP A 252 -91.42 -49.08 33.79
N ASN A 253 -91.22 -49.80 34.89
CA ASN A 253 -89.97 -49.71 35.67
C ASN A 253 -88.75 -50.43 35.07
N ILE A 254 -88.90 -51.23 34.01
CA ILE A 254 -87.79 -52.05 33.46
C ILE A 254 -86.98 -51.31 32.38
N LYS A 255 -87.54 -50.27 31.74
CA LYS A 255 -86.89 -49.57 30.60
C LYS A 255 -85.93 -48.45 31.01
N GLU A 256 -86.11 -47.87 32.20
CA GLU A 256 -85.25 -46.77 32.67
C GLU A 256 -83.87 -47.26 33.11
N VAL A 257 -83.80 -48.45 33.71
CA VAL A 257 -82.54 -49.03 34.22
C VAL A 257 -81.57 -49.40 33.08
N GLN A 258 -82.07 -49.80 31.91
CA GLN A 258 -81.21 -50.15 30.77
C GLN A 258 -80.53 -48.95 30.10
N LYS A 259 -81.17 -47.76 30.11
CA LYS A 259 -80.58 -46.55 29.51
C LYS A 259 -79.43 -45.98 30.32
N LEU A 260 -79.46 -46.13 31.65
CA LEU A 260 -78.38 -45.66 32.53
C LEU A 260 -77.10 -46.49 32.34
N ASP A 261 -77.24 -47.80 32.16
CA ASP A 261 -76.11 -48.73 31.95
C ASP A 261 -75.42 -48.51 30.58
N GLU A 262 -76.14 -48.03 29.57
CA GLU A 262 -75.57 -47.67 28.26
C GLU A 262 -74.79 -46.34 28.31
N MET A 263 -75.28 -45.36 29.07
CA MET A 263 -74.56 -44.10 29.27
C MET A 263 -73.25 -44.28 30.03
N GLU A 264 -73.22 -45.17 31.03
CA GLU A 264 -72.02 -45.47 31.81
C GLU A 264 -70.91 -46.10 30.93
N LYS A 265 -71.26 -47.03 30.04
CA LYS A 265 -70.31 -47.63 29.08
C LYS A 265 -69.77 -46.63 28.07
N ALA A 266 -70.60 -45.70 27.60
CA ALA A 266 -70.17 -44.63 26.70
C ALA A 266 -69.18 -43.68 27.38
N TRP A 267 -69.37 -43.41 28.68
CA TRP A 267 -68.48 -42.56 29.46
C TRP A 267 -67.07 -43.17 29.60
N PHE A 268 -66.97 -44.45 29.96
CA PHE A 268 -65.67 -45.15 30.04
C PHE A 268 -64.93 -45.17 28.70
N THR A 269 -65.66 -45.29 27.59
CA THR A 269 -65.06 -45.29 26.23
C THR A 269 -64.48 -43.91 25.86
N ILE A 270 -65.08 -42.83 26.35
CA ILE A 270 -64.58 -41.47 26.13
C ILE A 270 -63.35 -41.22 27.01
N GLU A 271 -63.37 -41.67 28.26
CA GLU A 271 -62.25 -41.52 29.19
C GLU A 271 -60.98 -42.22 28.68
N ASP A 272 -61.11 -43.45 28.15
CA ASP A 272 -59.97 -44.17 27.56
C ASP A 272 -59.41 -43.47 26.30
N LYS A 273 -60.27 -42.85 25.47
CA LYS A 273 -59.81 -42.07 24.30
C LYS A 273 -59.06 -40.81 24.71
N ILE A 274 -59.46 -40.16 25.80
CA ILE A 274 -58.76 -38.99 26.34
C ILE A 274 -57.38 -39.40 26.84
N ARG A 275 -57.28 -40.49 27.63
CA ARG A 275 -55.98 -40.99 28.12
C ARG A 275 -55.02 -41.40 26.99
N LEU A 276 -55.54 -41.99 25.91
CA LEU A 276 -54.73 -42.35 24.74
C LEU A 276 -54.19 -41.10 24.03
N LYS A 277 -55.03 -40.06 23.87
CA LYS A 277 -54.64 -38.77 23.29
C LYS A 277 -53.60 -38.03 24.14
N GLU A 278 -53.71 -38.11 25.47
CA GLU A 278 -52.71 -37.54 26.38
C GLU A 278 -51.35 -38.23 26.25
N PHE A 279 -51.34 -39.55 26.04
CA PHE A 279 -50.11 -40.32 25.82
C PHE A 279 -49.45 -39.99 24.48
N GLU A 280 -50.24 -39.89 23.40
CA GLU A 280 -49.75 -39.48 22.07
C GLU A 280 -49.14 -38.07 22.09
N LEU A 281 -49.79 -37.12 22.77
CA LEU A 281 -49.29 -35.75 22.91
C LEU A 281 -48.00 -35.69 23.75
N ALA A 282 -47.86 -36.54 24.77
CA ALA A 282 -46.63 -36.65 25.54
C ALA A 282 -45.46 -37.19 24.70
N GLU A 283 -45.71 -38.20 23.86
CA GLU A 283 -44.69 -38.76 22.95
C GLU A 283 -44.27 -37.77 21.86
N GLU A 284 -45.22 -37.01 21.29
CA GLU A 284 -44.91 -35.94 20.33
C GLU A 284 -44.12 -34.80 20.96
N SER A 285 -44.46 -34.40 22.20
CA SER A 285 -43.72 -33.39 22.95
C SER A 285 -42.26 -33.83 23.19
N GLU A 286 -42.04 -35.09 23.54
CA GLU A 286 -40.69 -35.65 23.75
C GLU A 286 -39.86 -35.67 22.45
N LYS A 287 -40.49 -36.02 21.31
CA LYS A 287 -39.84 -35.97 19.98
C LYS A 287 -39.44 -34.55 19.59
N VAL A 288 -40.31 -33.56 19.80
CA VAL A 288 -40.00 -32.15 19.51
C VAL A 288 -38.85 -31.65 20.40
N ASN A 289 -38.86 -32.02 21.68
CA ASN A 289 -37.79 -31.62 22.61
C ASN A 289 -36.43 -32.26 22.26
N HIS A 290 -36.45 -33.50 21.75
CA HIS A 290 -35.24 -34.16 21.24
C HIS A 290 -34.69 -33.49 19.96
N GLN A 291 -35.57 -33.01 19.08
CA GLN A 291 -35.15 -32.25 17.88
C GLN A 291 -34.57 -30.88 18.24
N LEU A 292 -35.18 -30.17 19.19
CA LEU A 292 -34.67 -28.89 19.69
C LEU A 292 -33.28 -29.03 20.30
N THR A 293 -33.05 -30.05 21.13
CA THR A 293 -31.73 -30.29 21.73
C THR A 293 -30.65 -30.71 20.73
N MET A 294 -31.02 -31.35 19.61
CA MET A 294 -30.09 -31.65 18.52
C MET A 294 -29.73 -30.41 17.69
N LEU A 295 -30.70 -29.54 17.42
CA LEU A 295 -30.49 -28.25 16.73
C LEU A 295 -29.60 -27.32 17.54
N ASP A 296 -29.81 -27.25 18.86
CA ASP A 296 -29.02 -26.40 19.77
C ASP A 296 -27.55 -26.86 19.81
N LYS A 297 -27.31 -28.18 19.82
CA LYS A 297 -25.97 -28.77 19.71
C LYS A 297 -25.31 -28.56 18.35
N GLN A 298 -26.07 -28.39 17.27
CA GLN A 298 -25.54 -28.05 15.95
C GLN A 298 -25.20 -26.57 15.86
N GLN A 299 -26.05 -25.68 16.39
CA GLN A 299 -25.77 -24.25 16.44
C GLN A 299 -24.52 -23.94 17.28
N SER A 300 -24.34 -24.61 18.43
CA SER A 300 -23.16 -24.40 19.28
C SER A 300 -21.84 -24.85 18.64
N LYS A 301 -21.89 -25.88 17.77
CA LYS A 301 -20.71 -26.34 17.02
C LYS A 301 -20.36 -25.41 15.86
N ASN A 302 -21.38 -24.87 15.19
CA ASN A 302 -21.19 -23.94 14.07
C ASN A 302 -20.65 -22.58 14.56
N SER A 303 -21.16 -22.07 15.68
CA SER A 303 -20.66 -20.81 16.26
C SER A 303 -19.19 -20.93 16.71
N ALA A 304 -18.81 -22.04 17.34
CA ALA A 304 -17.42 -22.30 17.74
C ALA A 304 -16.49 -22.45 16.52
N HIS A 305 -16.97 -23.01 15.40
CA HIS A 305 -16.19 -23.13 14.17
C HIS A 305 -15.99 -21.77 13.48
N GLU A 306 -17.02 -20.93 13.42
CA GLU A 306 -16.94 -19.57 12.90
C GLU A 306 -16.01 -18.68 13.72
N GLU A 307 -16.05 -18.80 15.05
CA GLU A 307 -15.18 -18.03 15.95
C GLU A 307 -13.70 -18.43 15.79
N LYS A 308 -13.42 -19.73 15.62
CA LYS A 308 -12.07 -20.22 15.31
C LYS A 308 -11.59 -19.75 13.94
N GLN A 309 -12.45 -19.69 12.93
CA GLN A 309 -12.11 -19.13 11.61
C GLN A 309 -11.85 -17.61 11.67
N LYS A 310 -12.62 -16.87 12.47
CA LYS A 310 -12.38 -15.44 12.70
C LYS A 310 -11.03 -15.21 13.39
N GLN A 311 -10.70 -15.99 14.42
CA GLN A 311 -9.39 -15.92 15.08
C GLN A 311 -8.22 -16.25 14.14
N LEU A 312 -8.39 -17.22 13.24
CA LEU A 312 -7.39 -17.56 12.22
C LEU A 312 -7.22 -16.44 11.17
N ARG A 313 -8.30 -15.76 10.75
CA ARG A 313 -8.19 -14.59 9.87
C ARG A 313 -7.46 -13.45 10.56
N ILE A 314 -7.82 -13.13 11.80
CA ILE A 314 -7.16 -12.08 12.59
C ILE A 314 -5.67 -12.38 12.76
N ALA A 315 -5.30 -13.63 13.07
CA ALA A 315 -3.89 -14.02 13.21
C ALA A 315 -3.11 -13.89 11.88
N LYS A 316 -3.76 -14.22 10.75
CA LYS A 316 -3.17 -14.05 9.42
C LYS A 316 -3.00 -12.57 9.07
N ASP A 317 -4.01 -11.75 9.32
CA ASP A 317 -3.97 -10.31 9.08
C ASP A 317 -2.90 -9.63 9.96
N TYR A 318 -2.71 -10.08 11.21
CA TYR A 318 -1.63 -9.63 12.08
C TYR A 318 -0.23 -10.03 11.58
N ALA A 319 -0.08 -11.24 11.04
CA ALA A 319 1.19 -11.70 10.45
C ALA A 319 1.53 -10.92 9.16
N ASP A 320 0.52 -10.64 8.33
CA ASP A 320 0.67 -9.85 7.10
C ASP A 320 1.02 -8.38 7.46
N LEU A 321 0.39 -7.80 8.50
CA LEU A 321 0.74 -6.45 9.00
C LEU A 321 2.18 -6.38 9.55
N GLN A 322 2.64 -7.42 10.23
CA GLN A 322 4.02 -7.53 10.72
C GLN A 322 5.03 -7.64 9.55
N SER A 323 4.65 -8.29 8.45
CA SER A 323 5.50 -8.44 7.27
C SER A 323 5.61 -7.15 6.43
N HIS A 324 4.58 -6.29 6.45
CA HIS A 324 4.53 -5.05 5.67
C HIS A 324 5.05 -3.81 6.42
N THR A 325 5.49 -3.97 7.67
CA THR A 325 6.11 -2.87 8.42
C THR A 325 7.64 -2.99 8.32
N PRO A 326 8.34 -2.11 7.56
CA PRO A 326 9.78 -2.24 7.30
C PRO A 326 10.63 -2.29 8.58
N MET A 327 10.16 -1.62 9.63
CA MET A 327 10.79 -1.57 10.95
C MET A 327 10.74 -2.93 11.69
N TYR A 328 9.65 -3.70 11.54
CA TYR A 328 9.49 -5.03 12.14
C TYR A 328 10.16 -6.13 11.31
N ALA A 329 10.20 -5.98 9.98
CA ALA A 329 11.01 -6.82 9.11
C ALA A 329 12.52 -6.64 9.41
N ALA A 330 12.98 -5.40 9.62
CA ALA A 330 14.36 -5.12 10.05
C ALA A 330 14.65 -5.63 11.48
N TYR A 331 13.68 -5.55 12.40
CA TYR A 331 13.81 -6.09 13.76
C TYR A 331 13.82 -7.62 13.82
N SER A 332 12.98 -8.30 13.02
CA SER A 332 12.98 -9.76 12.92
C SER A 332 14.19 -10.30 12.15
N ALA A 333 14.64 -9.59 11.11
CA ALA A 333 15.90 -9.88 10.44
C ALA A 333 17.09 -9.68 11.39
N SER A 334 17.12 -8.64 12.22
CA SER A 334 18.18 -8.42 13.21
C SER A 334 18.12 -9.41 14.38
N LEU A 335 16.93 -9.84 14.81
CA LEU A 335 16.76 -10.95 15.76
C LEU A 335 17.23 -12.28 15.19
N SER A 336 16.92 -12.58 13.93
CA SER A 336 17.39 -13.77 13.21
C SER A 336 18.91 -13.75 12.99
N LEU A 337 19.47 -12.57 12.70
CA LEU A 337 20.90 -12.37 12.55
C LEU A 337 21.62 -12.46 13.91
N ASN A 338 21.01 -11.94 14.98
CA ASN A 338 21.47 -12.12 16.35
C ASN A 338 21.35 -13.58 16.81
N HIS A 339 20.30 -14.29 16.43
CA HIS A 339 20.14 -15.71 16.77
C HIS A 339 21.18 -16.57 16.03
N ASN A 340 21.42 -16.30 14.75
CA ASN A 340 22.49 -16.93 13.96
C ASN A 340 23.91 -16.55 14.45
N LEU A 341 24.10 -15.33 14.97
CA LEU A 341 25.36 -14.92 15.59
C LEU A 341 25.56 -15.58 16.96
N VAL A 342 24.51 -15.74 17.77
CA VAL A 342 24.54 -16.46 19.04
C VAL A 342 24.73 -17.97 18.83
N GLU A 343 24.21 -18.54 17.74
CA GLU A 343 24.41 -19.94 17.37
C GLU A 343 25.81 -20.18 16.78
N LYS A 344 26.41 -19.19 16.12
CA LYS A 344 27.81 -19.24 15.62
C LYS A 344 28.87 -18.84 16.65
N LEU A 345 28.48 -18.10 17.68
CA LEU A 345 29.30 -17.80 18.85
C LEU A 345 28.92 -18.80 19.94
N GLU A 346 29.50 -20.01 19.87
CA GLU A 346 29.52 -20.92 21.02
C GLU A 346 30.22 -20.24 22.20
N ILE A 347 29.45 -19.47 23.00
CA ILE A 347 29.92 -18.96 24.28
C ILE A 347 29.96 -20.19 25.21
N PRO A 348 31.13 -20.56 25.76
CA PRO A 348 31.24 -21.70 26.65
C PRO A 348 30.33 -21.48 27.86
N ALA A 349 29.41 -22.41 28.08
CA ALA A 349 28.59 -22.52 29.27
C ALA A 349 29.46 -22.84 30.49
N ASN A 350 30.26 -21.88 30.95
CA ASN A 350 30.94 -21.99 32.23
C ASN A 350 31.33 -20.62 32.78
N ARG A 351 30.38 -19.96 33.43
CA ARG A 351 30.64 -19.20 34.66
C ARG A 351 29.34 -19.02 35.44
N ASN A 352 29.32 -19.73 36.56
CA ASN A 352 28.28 -19.70 37.57
C ASN A 352 27.96 -18.28 38.04
N SER A 353 26.70 -18.16 38.45
CA SER A 353 26.22 -17.51 39.66
C SER A 353 26.70 -16.07 39.91
N ILE A 354 25.74 -15.17 40.05
CA ILE A 354 25.45 -14.46 41.30
C ILE A 354 24.31 -13.46 40.98
N LEU A 355 23.39 -13.32 41.94
CA LEU A 355 22.30 -12.32 42.05
C LEU A 355 20.93 -12.67 41.46
N LYS A 356 20.19 -13.44 42.28
CA LYS A 356 18.86 -13.12 42.82
C LYS A 356 17.85 -12.44 41.88
N GLU A 357 16.82 -13.20 41.53
CA GLU A 357 15.48 -12.64 41.33
C GLU A 357 15.04 -11.85 42.58
N PRO A 358 14.29 -10.75 42.37
CA PRO A 358 12.98 -10.75 42.96
C PRO A 358 11.89 -10.30 41.97
N THR A 359 10.83 -11.10 41.96
CA THR A 359 9.43 -10.68 41.78
C THR A 359 9.12 -9.30 42.38
N THR A 360 8.52 -8.41 41.59
CA THR A 360 7.52 -7.42 42.07
C THR A 360 6.69 -6.88 40.91
N THR A 361 5.45 -7.34 40.85
CA THR A 361 4.21 -6.55 40.84
C THR A 361 4.20 -5.17 40.17
N TYR A 362 3.34 -5.06 39.16
CA TYR A 362 2.69 -3.87 38.61
C TYR A 362 2.52 -2.70 39.62
N ARG A 363 3.03 -1.52 39.26
CA ARG A 363 2.35 -0.25 39.57
C ARG A 363 2.68 0.86 38.55
N SER A 364 1.61 1.41 38.02
CA SER A 364 1.50 2.59 37.16
C SER A 364 2.13 3.86 37.76
N SER A 365 2.79 4.66 36.92
CA SER A 365 2.58 6.12 36.71
C SER A 365 3.89 6.88 36.47
N GLN A 366 3.97 7.54 35.30
CA GLN A 366 4.55 8.86 35.05
C GLN A 366 5.90 9.24 35.69
N THR A 367 6.94 9.36 34.86
CA THR A 367 7.52 10.67 34.45
C THR A 367 8.68 10.43 33.49
N ILE A 368 8.62 11.11 32.34
CA ILE A 368 9.67 11.17 31.33
C ILE A 368 10.87 11.90 31.93
N ARG A 369 11.98 11.18 32.13
CA ARG A 369 13.32 11.75 32.28
C ARG A 369 14.19 11.17 31.19
N THR A 370 14.69 12.04 30.32
CA THR A 370 15.72 11.78 29.31
C THR A 370 16.97 11.18 29.99
N PRO A 371 17.49 10.02 29.52
CA PRO A 371 18.80 9.55 29.94
C PRO A 371 19.88 10.28 29.13
N ASN A 372 20.49 11.29 29.74
CA ASN A 372 21.84 11.72 29.39
C ASN A 372 22.81 10.64 29.89
N GLN A 373 23.13 9.68 29.02
CA GLN A 373 24.34 8.88 29.17
C GLN A 373 25.02 8.84 27.81
N PHE A 374 25.93 9.81 27.61
CA PHE A 374 27.01 9.67 26.65
C PHE A 374 27.81 8.45 27.09
N VAL A 375 27.82 7.42 26.23
CA VAL A 375 28.85 6.39 26.26
C VAL A 375 30.07 7.04 25.64
N GLU A 376 31.01 7.46 26.49
CA GLU A 376 32.37 7.78 26.03
C GLU A 376 32.97 6.48 25.49
N PHE A 377 33.06 6.40 24.16
CA PHE A 377 33.98 5.48 23.52
C PHE A 377 35.36 6.09 23.64
N ASP A 378 36.25 5.42 24.37
CA ASP A 378 37.68 5.65 24.27
C ASP A 378 38.13 5.15 22.89
N ASP A 379 37.97 6.00 21.87
CA ASP A 379 38.64 5.80 20.59
C ASP A 379 40.13 6.08 20.81
N GLU A 380 40.94 5.03 20.74
CA GLU A 380 42.37 5.14 20.51
C GLU A 380 42.58 5.93 19.20
N MET A 381 42.76 7.25 19.34
CA MET A 381 43.17 8.13 18.26
C MET A 381 44.51 7.64 17.75
N ASP A 382 44.51 7.00 16.58
CA ASP A 382 45.71 6.83 15.76
C ASP A 382 46.36 8.22 15.63
N ASP A 383 47.56 8.38 16.20
CA ASP A 383 48.35 9.61 16.16
C ASP A 383 48.61 10.01 14.70
N PHE A 384 47.74 10.85 14.17
CA PHE A 384 47.91 11.48 12.86
C PHE A 384 49.22 12.28 12.87
N PRO A 385 50.02 12.26 11.78
CA PRO A 385 51.28 12.99 11.74
C PRO A 385 51.05 14.48 12.03
N GLU A 386 51.70 15.01 13.08
CA GLU A 386 51.62 16.42 13.48
C GLU A 386 51.63 17.35 12.26
N TYR A 387 50.54 18.11 12.07
CA TYR A 387 50.34 19.07 10.98
C TYR A 387 51.54 20.03 10.79
N SER A 388 52.29 20.29 11.86
CA SER A 388 53.48 21.15 11.88
C SER A 388 54.67 20.59 11.08
N LYS A 389 54.74 19.27 10.85
CA LYS A 389 55.83 18.58 10.13
C LYS A 389 55.53 18.32 8.64
N MET A 390 54.32 18.65 8.14
CA MET A 390 53.97 18.46 6.72
C MET A 390 54.49 19.59 5.82
N ASN A 391 54.90 19.24 4.59
CA ASN A 391 55.24 20.22 3.55
C ASN A 391 54.09 21.21 3.30
N GLU A 392 54.43 22.49 3.11
CA GLU A 392 53.50 23.62 2.94
C GLU A 392 52.42 23.35 1.87
N SER A 393 52.80 22.71 0.76
CA SER A 393 51.90 22.34 -0.35
C SER A 393 50.84 21.33 0.08
N ARG A 394 51.19 20.37 0.93
CA ARG A 394 50.28 19.33 1.43
C ARG A 394 49.33 19.90 2.50
N ARG A 395 49.83 20.81 3.32
CA ARG A 395 49.02 21.62 4.26
C ARG A 395 48.03 22.54 3.57
N LYS A 396 48.38 23.06 2.39
CA LYS A 396 47.46 23.88 1.59
C LYS A 396 46.34 23.02 1.00
N ILE A 397 46.66 21.88 0.40
CA ILE A 397 45.66 20.94 -0.15
C ILE A 397 44.69 20.49 0.94
N LEU A 398 45.19 20.12 2.12
CA LEU A 398 44.34 19.70 3.24
C LEU A 398 43.39 20.81 3.70
N ARG A 399 43.89 22.06 3.82
CA ARG A 399 43.05 23.22 4.14
C ARG A 399 42.01 23.50 3.06
N ASP A 400 42.39 23.38 1.79
CA ASP A 400 41.46 23.60 0.68
C ASP A 400 40.38 22.51 0.65
N THR A 401 40.72 21.25 0.96
CA THR A 401 39.73 20.16 1.09
C THR A 401 38.85 20.28 2.33
N GLU A 402 39.41 20.79 3.44
CA GLU A 402 38.67 21.02 4.69
C GLU A 402 37.68 22.18 4.51
N ASN A 403 38.12 23.28 3.90
CA ASN A 403 37.24 24.41 3.55
C ASN A 403 36.14 23.99 2.56
N GLU A 404 36.45 23.12 1.59
CA GLU A 404 35.46 22.61 0.65
C GLU A 404 34.46 21.66 1.33
N ALA A 405 34.92 20.81 2.24
CA ALA A 405 34.06 19.96 3.05
C ALA A 405 33.14 20.79 3.97
N GLU A 406 33.66 21.82 4.64
CA GLU A 406 32.85 22.75 5.42
C GLU A 406 31.82 23.50 4.56
N ARG A 407 32.21 23.89 3.34
CA ARG A 407 31.30 24.54 2.39
C ARG A 407 30.16 23.61 1.97
N VAL A 408 30.47 22.37 1.61
CA VAL A 408 29.47 21.36 1.21
C VAL A 408 28.55 21.04 2.38
N LEU A 409 29.10 20.76 3.56
CA LEU A 409 28.31 20.49 4.77
C LEU A 409 27.41 21.68 5.12
N GLY A 410 27.89 22.93 4.96
CA GLY A 410 27.09 24.13 5.18
C GLY A 410 25.93 24.32 4.20
N ILE A 411 26.05 23.82 2.96
CA ILE A 411 24.97 23.80 1.97
C ILE A 411 23.95 22.72 2.33
N GLU A 412 24.42 21.50 2.63
CA GLU A 412 23.56 20.39 3.03
C GLU A 412 22.76 20.71 4.31
N LEU A 413 23.39 21.38 5.30
CA LEU A 413 22.71 21.82 6.52
C LEU A 413 21.58 22.82 6.22
N LYS A 414 21.81 23.76 5.30
CA LYS A 414 20.77 24.72 4.88
C LYS A 414 19.62 24.06 4.13
N GLU A 415 19.92 23.08 3.28
CA GLU A 415 18.88 22.31 2.59
C GLU A 415 18.04 21.50 3.59
N LEU A 416 18.67 20.84 4.55
CA LEU A 416 18.00 20.12 5.62
C LEU A 416 17.15 21.04 6.51
N GLU A 417 17.67 22.23 6.87
CA GLU A 417 16.89 23.24 7.59
C GLU A 417 15.66 23.69 6.79
N GLY A 418 15.80 23.84 5.46
CA GLY A 418 14.70 24.14 4.54
C GLY A 418 13.62 23.05 4.54
N VAL A 419 14.03 21.78 4.46
CA VAL A 419 13.12 20.62 4.52
C VAL A 419 12.41 20.54 5.86
N VAL A 420 13.13 20.68 6.98
CA VAL A 420 12.55 20.64 8.33
C VAL A 420 11.57 21.80 8.55
N SER A 421 11.92 23.00 8.05
CA SER A 421 11.03 24.16 8.02
C SER A 421 9.73 23.87 7.25
N GLY A 422 9.84 23.29 6.05
CA GLY A 422 8.70 22.91 5.21
C GLY A 422 7.79 21.90 5.89
N GLN A 423 8.37 20.80 6.40
CA GLN A 423 7.64 19.77 7.15
C GLN A 423 6.94 20.34 8.40
N ARG A 424 7.54 21.32 9.07
CA ARG A 424 6.94 21.98 10.23
C ARG A 424 5.71 22.82 9.85
N GLN A 425 5.76 23.51 8.71
CA GLN A 425 4.62 24.27 8.19
C GLN A 425 3.49 23.34 7.74
N GLU A 426 3.83 22.25 7.04
CA GLU A 426 2.88 21.23 6.62
C GLU A 426 2.21 20.54 7.82
N GLY A 427 3.00 20.18 8.84
CA GLY A 427 2.46 19.63 10.09
C GLY A 427 1.52 20.59 10.82
N GLN A 428 1.78 21.90 10.77
CA GLN A 428 0.86 22.91 11.31
C GLN A 428 -0.42 23.07 10.49
N ALA A 429 -0.34 22.96 9.16
CA ALA A 429 -1.51 22.98 8.29
C ALA A 429 -2.40 21.75 8.54
N LEU A 430 -1.81 20.55 8.55
CA LEU A 430 -2.51 19.30 8.87
C LEU A 430 -3.16 19.34 10.26
N ALA A 431 -2.49 19.91 11.27
CA ALA A 431 -3.08 20.05 12.59
C ALA A 431 -4.33 20.95 12.60
N LYS A 432 -4.37 22.01 11.77
CA LYS A 432 -5.55 22.86 11.59
C LYS A 432 -6.67 22.11 10.89
N ASP A 433 -6.36 21.36 9.83
CA ASP A 433 -7.35 20.60 9.07
C ASP A 433 -7.97 19.48 9.91
N VAL A 434 -7.15 18.76 10.69
CA VAL A 434 -7.64 17.75 11.64
C VAL A 434 -8.55 18.37 12.69
N LYS A 435 -8.23 19.57 13.19
CA LYS A 435 -9.09 20.29 14.13
C LYS A 435 -10.42 20.66 13.48
N TRP A 436 -10.40 21.22 12.28
CA TRP A 436 -11.60 21.58 11.53
C TRP A 436 -12.48 20.35 11.24
N LEU A 437 -11.89 19.24 10.79
CA LEU A 437 -12.61 17.99 10.55
C LEU A 437 -13.26 17.44 11.82
N LYS A 438 -12.58 17.51 12.96
CA LYS A 438 -13.17 17.09 14.25
C LYS A 438 -14.38 17.94 14.63
N GLU A 439 -14.30 19.26 14.48
CA GLU A 439 -15.43 20.17 14.74
C GLU A 439 -16.61 19.88 13.78
N ASN A 440 -16.31 19.61 12.51
CA ASN A 440 -17.33 19.31 11.50
C ASN A 440 -18.03 17.96 11.74
N ILE A 441 -17.28 16.94 12.18
CA ILE A 441 -17.83 15.64 12.61
C ILE A 441 -18.73 15.82 13.83
N GLN A 442 -18.35 16.65 14.80
CA GLN A 442 -19.19 16.93 15.98
C GLN A 442 -20.49 17.64 15.60
N LEU A 443 -20.45 18.62 14.70
CA LEU A 443 -21.65 19.28 14.16
C LEU A 443 -22.57 18.28 13.46
N ARG A 444 -22.02 17.43 12.59
CA ARG A 444 -22.81 16.40 11.88
C ARG A 444 -23.43 15.38 12.84
N LYS A 445 -22.74 15.00 13.92
CA LYS A 445 -23.30 14.13 14.95
C LYS A 445 -24.47 14.79 15.67
N ALA A 446 -24.36 16.07 16.01
CA ALA A 446 -25.45 16.83 16.62
C ALA A 446 -26.67 16.94 15.69
N ASP A 447 -26.46 17.15 14.39
CA ASP A 447 -27.55 17.15 13.39
C ASP A 447 -28.24 15.79 13.30
N VAL A 448 -27.46 14.70 13.23
CA VAL A 448 -28.02 13.34 13.21
C VAL A 448 -28.83 13.06 14.47
N GLU A 449 -28.32 13.40 15.64
CA GLU A 449 -29.06 13.25 16.91
C GLU A 449 -30.35 14.08 16.92
N PHE A 450 -30.31 15.32 16.43
CA PHE A 450 -31.49 16.18 16.31
C PHE A 450 -32.55 15.57 15.39
N TYR A 451 -32.18 15.13 14.19
CA TYR A 451 -33.12 14.54 13.24
C TYR A 451 -33.67 13.18 13.71
N THR A 452 -32.83 12.38 14.38
CA THR A 452 -33.25 11.10 14.95
C THR A 452 -34.29 11.33 16.06
N THR A 453 -34.00 12.26 16.98
CA THR A 453 -34.94 12.64 18.05
C THR A 453 -36.26 13.17 17.47
N LYS A 454 -36.19 14.02 16.43
CA LYS A 454 -37.38 14.56 15.78
C LYS A 454 -38.20 13.49 15.05
N ALA A 455 -37.53 12.49 14.46
CA ALA A 455 -38.20 11.35 13.84
C ALA A 455 -38.91 10.49 14.89
N GLU A 456 -38.26 10.22 16.03
CA GLU A 456 -38.86 9.50 17.15
C GLU A 456 -40.09 10.22 17.73
N GLU A 457 -40.04 11.55 17.87
CA GLU A 457 -41.20 12.34 18.30
C GLU A 457 -42.39 12.22 17.33
N LEU A 458 -42.14 12.24 16.02
CA LEU A 458 -43.17 12.07 15.00
C LEU A 458 -43.78 10.68 15.04
N ILE A 459 -42.96 9.64 15.21
CA ILE A 459 -43.41 8.25 15.37
C ILE A 459 -44.27 8.12 16.64
N GLN A 460 -43.86 8.73 17.75
CA GLN A 460 -44.65 8.70 18.99
C GLN A 460 -45.98 9.45 18.85
N ARG A 461 -46.03 10.57 18.12
CA ARG A 461 -47.30 11.26 17.81
C ARG A 461 -48.22 10.40 16.96
N ALA A 462 -47.70 9.77 15.91
CA ALA A 462 -48.49 8.88 15.05
C ALA A 462 -49.08 7.72 15.85
N ARG A 463 -48.26 7.09 16.71
CA ARG A 463 -48.73 6.01 17.60
C ARG A 463 -49.80 6.48 18.59
N LYS A 464 -49.69 7.69 19.13
CA LYS A 464 -50.73 8.26 20.02
C LYS A 464 -52.03 8.52 19.26
N GLU A 465 -51.97 9.12 18.07
CA GLU A 465 -53.16 9.33 17.24
C GLU A 465 -53.84 8.02 16.85
N ASP A 466 -53.08 6.99 16.49
CA ASP A 466 -53.64 5.68 16.17
C ASP A 466 -54.28 5.01 17.39
N HIS A 467 -53.67 5.18 18.57
CA HIS A 467 -54.23 4.65 19.81
C HIS A 467 -55.51 5.39 20.24
N ASP A 468 -55.55 6.72 20.09
CA ASP A 468 -56.72 7.55 20.36
C ASP A 468 -57.88 7.24 19.38
N LYS A 469 -57.57 6.94 18.12
CA LYS A 469 -58.55 6.47 17.12
C LYS A 469 -59.11 5.09 17.47
N LEU A 470 -58.25 4.15 17.91
CA LEU A 470 -58.66 2.82 18.37
C LEU A 470 -59.56 2.89 19.62
N HIS A 471 -59.22 3.73 20.59
CA HIS A 471 -60.04 3.95 21.78
C HIS A 471 -61.40 4.58 21.44
N SER A 472 -61.41 5.52 20.49
CA SER A 472 -62.64 6.16 19.99
C SER A 472 -63.54 5.19 19.20
N ALA A 473 -62.94 4.24 18.45
CA ALA A 473 -63.66 3.20 17.73
C ALA A 473 -64.24 2.13 18.67
N GLN A 474 -63.50 1.73 19.72
CA GLN A 474 -63.99 0.79 20.72
C GLN A 474 -65.16 1.34 21.54
N GLN A 475 -65.15 2.63 21.90
CA GLN A 475 -66.29 3.27 22.58
C GLN A 475 -67.57 3.35 21.73
N LYS A 476 -67.45 3.40 20.39
CA LYS A 476 -68.61 3.37 19.48
C LYS A 476 -69.18 1.96 19.28
N SER A 477 -68.40 0.90 19.50
CA SER A 477 -68.85 -0.49 19.31
C SER A 477 -69.72 -1.07 20.45
N GLN A 478 -69.78 -0.42 21.62
CA GLN A 478 -70.61 -0.87 22.76
C GLN A 478 -72.06 -0.35 22.74
N LYS A 479 -72.44 0.45 21.75
CA LYS A 479 -73.83 0.88 21.56
C LYS A 479 -74.25 0.64 20.12
N SER A 480 -74.83 -0.52 19.83
CA SER A 480 -76.11 -0.71 19.13
C SER A 480 -76.19 -2.05 18.39
N SER A 481 -77.32 -2.74 18.60
CA SER A 481 -77.95 -3.65 17.63
C SER A 481 -79.03 -2.85 16.87
N PRO A 482 -79.76 -3.43 15.89
CA PRO A 482 -79.29 -3.72 14.54
C PRO A 482 -80.16 -3.06 13.44
N LEU A 483 -79.61 -2.97 12.23
CA LEU A 483 -80.26 -2.70 10.92
C LEU A 483 -80.87 -1.31 10.70
N ASP A 484 -80.20 -0.50 9.87
CA ASP A 484 -80.93 0.33 8.90
C ASP A 484 -80.22 0.36 7.54
N LEU A 485 -81.01 0.03 6.52
CA LEU A 485 -80.65 -0.22 5.13
C LEU A 485 -80.77 1.08 4.33
N MET A 486 -79.94 2.07 4.62
CA MET A 486 -79.74 3.23 3.72
C MET A 486 -78.31 3.72 3.81
N ALA A 487 -77.57 3.63 2.70
CA ALA A 487 -76.25 4.24 2.54
C ALA A 487 -76.35 5.71 2.94
N THR A 488 -75.75 6.05 4.07
CA THR A 488 -75.77 7.42 4.56
C THR A 488 -74.84 8.26 3.67
N ARG A 489 -75.11 9.56 3.56
CA ARG A 489 -74.28 10.50 2.80
C ARG A 489 -72.79 10.45 3.20
N GLY A 490 -72.47 9.95 4.39
CA GLY A 490 -71.11 9.67 4.86
C GLY A 490 -70.41 8.55 4.09
N ASP A 491 -71.09 7.42 3.86
CA ASP A 491 -70.50 6.25 3.18
C ASP A 491 -70.12 6.55 1.72
N VAL A 492 -70.91 7.38 1.04
CA VAL A 492 -70.61 7.84 -0.32
C VAL A 492 -69.43 8.80 -0.36
N LEU A 493 -69.23 9.60 0.70
CA LEU A 493 -68.08 10.51 0.80
C LEU A 493 -66.80 9.74 1.14
N GLU A 494 -66.87 8.76 2.04
CA GLU A 494 -65.73 7.88 2.36
C GLU A 494 -65.30 7.05 1.15
N LEU A 495 -66.24 6.47 0.40
CA LEU A 495 -65.93 5.75 -0.84
C LEU A 495 -65.34 6.68 -1.91
N ARG A 496 -65.77 7.94 -1.96
CA ARG A 496 -65.24 8.94 -2.91
C ARG A 496 -63.83 9.39 -2.52
N GLU A 497 -63.56 9.55 -1.23
CA GLU A 497 -62.24 9.86 -0.70
C GLU A 497 -61.27 8.69 -0.92
N ARG A 498 -61.71 7.45 -0.64
CA ARG A 498 -60.94 6.24 -0.91
C ARG A 498 -60.62 6.05 -2.39
N ARG A 499 -61.56 6.37 -3.27
CA ARG A 499 -61.32 6.39 -4.73
C ARG A 499 -60.27 7.45 -5.11
N LEU A 500 -60.34 8.65 -4.54
CA LEU A 500 -59.38 9.73 -4.80
C LEU A 500 -57.96 9.37 -4.33
N ILE A 501 -57.83 8.70 -3.17
CA ILE A 501 -56.56 8.20 -2.65
C ILE A 501 -55.99 7.14 -3.59
N LEU A 502 -56.78 6.13 -3.96
CA LEU A 502 -56.35 5.07 -4.88
C LEU A 502 -55.99 5.61 -6.27
N GLU A 503 -56.69 6.65 -6.75
CA GLU A 503 -56.40 7.31 -8.03
C GLU A 503 -55.08 8.10 -7.96
N ASN A 504 -54.77 8.74 -6.83
CA ASN A 504 -53.47 9.36 -6.60
C ASN A 504 -52.33 8.34 -6.47
N GLU A 505 -52.54 7.25 -5.73
CA GLU A 505 -51.56 6.15 -5.61
C GLU A 505 -51.26 5.54 -6.99
N ARG A 506 -52.30 5.29 -7.80
CA ARG A 506 -52.13 4.84 -9.17
C ARG A 506 -51.31 5.82 -10.01
N ASN A 507 -51.53 7.12 -9.89
CA ASN A 507 -50.78 8.13 -10.64
C ASN A 507 -49.31 8.20 -10.19
N ILE A 508 -49.02 8.04 -8.90
CA ILE A 508 -47.66 7.99 -8.36
C ILE A 508 -46.92 6.76 -8.90
N LEU A 509 -47.57 5.58 -8.84
CA LEU A 509 -47.00 4.35 -9.39
C LEU A 509 -46.77 4.42 -10.90
N ALA A 510 -47.71 5.01 -11.65
CA ALA A 510 -47.56 5.20 -13.09
C ALA A 510 -46.36 6.12 -13.43
N ASN A 511 -46.13 7.17 -12.64
CA ASN A 511 -44.98 8.05 -12.80
C ASN A 511 -43.66 7.33 -12.44
N GLN A 512 -43.63 6.55 -11.36
CA GLN A 512 -42.46 5.74 -11.00
C GLN A 512 -42.12 4.70 -12.08
N ILE A 513 -43.12 4.04 -12.66
CA ILE A 513 -42.90 3.08 -13.77
C ILE A 513 -42.28 3.81 -14.97
N LYS A 514 -42.75 5.03 -15.28
CA LYS A 514 -42.21 5.83 -16.38
C LYS A 514 -40.77 6.29 -16.12
N GLU A 515 -40.45 6.73 -14.91
CA GLU A 515 -39.08 7.10 -14.52
C GLU A 515 -38.14 5.89 -14.56
N ASN A 516 -38.58 4.74 -14.03
CA ASN A 516 -37.79 3.50 -14.09
C ASN A 516 -37.55 3.03 -15.53
N SER A 517 -38.53 3.19 -16.42
CA SER A 517 -38.35 2.87 -17.85
C SER A 517 -37.27 3.75 -18.49
N LEU A 518 -37.26 5.05 -18.18
CA LEU A 518 -36.26 5.98 -18.70
C LEU A 518 -34.86 5.68 -18.15
N GLU A 519 -34.76 5.28 -16.88
CA GLU A 519 -33.47 4.88 -16.30
C GLU A 519 -32.96 3.56 -16.89
N CYS A 520 -33.84 2.60 -17.18
CA CYS A 520 -33.48 1.38 -17.92
C CYS A 520 -32.93 1.70 -19.31
N ASP A 521 -33.58 2.60 -20.05
CA ASP A 521 -33.10 3.02 -21.38
C ASP A 521 -31.72 3.70 -21.28
N ARG A 522 -31.53 4.56 -20.28
CA ARG A 522 -30.25 5.22 -20.00
C ARG A 522 -29.13 4.23 -19.68
N LEU A 523 -29.42 3.23 -18.85
CA LEU A 523 -28.45 2.19 -18.49
C LEU A 523 -28.10 1.29 -19.69
N ASP A 524 -29.07 0.99 -20.56
CA ASP A 524 -28.81 0.22 -21.79
C ASP A 524 -27.92 1.00 -22.78
N GLU A 525 -28.12 2.32 -22.91
CA GLU A 525 -27.22 3.18 -23.69
C GLU A 525 -25.79 3.20 -23.11
N GLN A 526 -25.65 3.36 -21.79
CA GLN A 526 -24.34 3.31 -21.12
C GLN A 526 -23.64 1.96 -21.34
N TRP A 527 -24.39 0.86 -21.26
CA TRP A 527 -23.85 -0.46 -21.51
C TRP A 527 -23.38 -0.64 -22.97
N LYS A 528 -24.14 -0.13 -23.95
CA LYS A 528 -23.74 -0.13 -25.37
C LYS A 528 -22.45 0.65 -25.59
N ILE A 529 -22.30 1.80 -24.94
CA ILE A 529 -21.07 2.62 -24.99
C ILE A 529 -19.89 1.85 -24.40
N LEU A 530 -20.03 1.28 -23.21
CA LEU A 530 -18.99 0.47 -22.55
C LEU A 530 -18.58 -0.74 -23.39
N LYS A 531 -19.55 -1.43 -23.99
CA LYS A 531 -19.29 -2.54 -24.91
C LYS A 531 -18.56 -2.08 -26.19
N GLY A 532 -18.83 -0.86 -26.65
CA GLY A 532 -18.09 -0.21 -27.74
C GLY A 532 -16.62 0.01 -27.36
N PHE A 533 -16.37 0.57 -26.17
CA PHE A 533 -15.01 0.77 -25.64
C PHE A 533 -14.25 -0.55 -25.47
N ALA A 534 -14.89 -1.58 -24.92
CA ALA A 534 -14.28 -2.90 -24.76
C ALA A 534 -13.90 -3.54 -26.10
N LYS A 535 -14.60 -3.23 -27.19
CA LYS A 535 -14.24 -3.68 -28.54
C LYS A 535 -13.15 -2.84 -29.19
N SER A 536 -13.01 -1.57 -28.84
CA SER A 536 -11.99 -0.67 -29.40
C SER A 536 -10.64 -0.80 -28.69
N VAL A 537 -10.60 -1.30 -27.46
CA VAL A 537 -9.36 -1.64 -26.76
C VAL A 537 -8.82 -2.96 -27.33
N ASN A 538 -7.70 -2.87 -28.07
CA ASN A 538 -7.02 -4.04 -28.59
C ASN A 538 -6.17 -4.69 -27.48
N PHE A 539 -6.80 -5.55 -26.69
CA PHE A 539 -6.15 -6.29 -25.59
C PHE A 539 -4.93 -7.12 -26.06
N ASP A 540 -4.85 -7.48 -27.33
CA ASP A 540 -3.72 -8.23 -27.87
C ASP A 540 -2.45 -7.36 -27.97
N ASN A 541 -2.60 -6.05 -28.25
CA ASN A 541 -1.47 -5.11 -28.23
C ASN A 541 -0.94 -4.91 -26.80
N ILE A 542 -1.83 -4.87 -25.81
CA ILE A 542 -1.43 -4.75 -24.39
C ILE A 542 -0.66 -6.01 -23.97
N LYS A 543 -1.14 -7.20 -24.34
CA LYS A 543 -0.44 -8.46 -24.06
C LYS A 543 0.93 -8.54 -24.74
N GLN A 544 1.06 -8.01 -25.95
CA GLN A 544 2.36 -7.94 -26.64
C GLN A 544 3.33 -7.02 -25.90
N LEU A 545 2.86 -5.85 -25.46
CA LEU A 545 3.67 -4.92 -24.66
C LEU A 545 4.08 -5.53 -23.31
N ASP A 546 3.18 -6.25 -22.63
CA ASP A 546 3.50 -6.96 -21.38
C ASP A 546 4.58 -8.03 -21.61
N MET A 547 4.50 -8.79 -22.71
CA MET A 547 5.56 -9.73 -23.08
C MET A 547 6.89 -9.05 -23.38
N GLU A 548 6.87 -7.89 -24.04
CA GLU A 548 8.08 -7.10 -24.30
C GLU A 548 8.69 -6.59 -22.99
N ILE A 549 7.88 -6.07 -22.07
CA ILE A 549 8.33 -5.62 -20.74
C ILE A 549 8.98 -6.77 -19.97
N GLU A 550 8.39 -7.96 -20.00
CA GLU A 550 8.96 -9.13 -19.33
C GLU A 550 10.29 -9.57 -19.96
N ASN A 551 10.39 -9.54 -21.30
CA ASN A 551 11.65 -9.79 -21.99
C ASN A 551 12.73 -8.75 -21.63
N TRP A 552 12.35 -7.47 -21.50
CA TRP A 552 13.26 -6.44 -21.03
C TRP A 552 13.72 -6.69 -19.60
N ARG A 553 12.81 -7.07 -18.68
CA ARG A 553 13.17 -7.43 -17.30
C ARG A 553 14.19 -8.56 -17.22
N ILE A 554 13.99 -9.62 -18.01
CA ILE A 554 14.93 -10.75 -18.10
C ILE A 554 16.30 -10.26 -18.58
N LYS A 555 16.32 -9.38 -19.59
CA LYS A 555 17.57 -8.83 -20.12
C LYS A 555 18.29 -7.93 -19.11
N THR A 556 17.57 -7.12 -18.35
CA THR A 556 18.14 -6.27 -17.30
C THR A 556 18.76 -7.11 -16.18
N THR A 557 18.05 -8.16 -15.73
CA THR A 557 18.60 -9.08 -14.71
C THR A 557 19.85 -9.81 -15.20
N GLN A 558 19.90 -10.23 -16.46
CA GLN A 558 21.12 -10.80 -17.05
C GLN A 558 22.28 -9.81 -17.09
N LEU A 559 22.02 -8.53 -17.38
CA LEU A 559 23.04 -7.49 -17.35
C LEU A 559 23.52 -7.19 -15.93
N ASP A 560 22.63 -7.16 -14.94
CA ASP A 560 22.99 -6.99 -13.53
C ASP A 560 23.89 -8.13 -13.04
N GLU A 561 23.60 -9.38 -13.43
CA GLU A 561 24.49 -10.51 -13.15
C GLU A 561 25.87 -10.37 -13.81
N GLN A 562 25.93 -9.84 -15.03
CA GLN A 562 27.20 -9.58 -15.72
C GLN A 562 27.99 -8.47 -15.04
N ILE A 563 27.33 -7.38 -14.61
CA ILE A 563 27.94 -6.29 -13.85
C ILE A 563 28.50 -6.82 -12.53
N ALA A 564 27.74 -7.63 -11.80
CA ALA A 564 28.20 -8.23 -10.54
C ALA A 564 29.43 -9.15 -10.76
N LYS A 565 29.48 -9.88 -11.87
CA LYS A 565 30.67 -10.68 -12.24
C LYS A 565 31.88 -9.79 -12.57
N LEU A 566 31.67 -8.71 -13.31
CA LEU A 566 32.73 -7.75 -13.65
C LEU A 566 33.29 -7.05 -12.40
N GLN A 567 32.42 -6.61 -11.48
CA GLN A 567 32.82 -6.01 -10.21
C GLN A 567 33.63 -6.99 -9.34
N LYS A 568 33.25 -8.28 -9.31
CA LYS A 568 34.06 -9.29 -8.63
C LYS A 568 35.45 -9.42 -9.25
N MET A 569 35.54 -9.46 -10.58
CA MET A 569 36.84 -9.52 -11.28
C MET A 569 37.69 -8.27 -11.04
N GLU A 570 37.07 -7.09 -11.01
CA GLU A 570 37.74 -5.82 -10.68
C GLU A 570 38.31 -5.85 -9.27
N ASN A 571 37.53 -6.30 -8.28
CA ASN A 571 37.99 -6.46 -6.91
C ASN A 571 39.17 -7.43 -6.80
N TYR A 572 39.12 -8.56 -7.51
CA TYR A 572 40.26 -9.50 -7.58
C TYR A 572 41.49 -8.87 -8.22
N ALA A 573 41.33 -8.14 -9.34
CA ALA A 573 42.42 -7.48 -10.01
C ALA A 573 43.05 -6.37 -9.16
N SER A 574 42.23 -5.60 -8.43
CA SER A 574 42.66 -4.58 -7.49
C SER A 574 43.45 -5.19 -6.33
N LEU A 575 42.96 -6.29 -5.75
CA LEU A 575 43.66 -7.03 -4.71
C LEU A 575 45.00 -7.59 -5.19
N ALA A 576 45.03 -8.21 -6.37
CA ALA A 576 46.26 -8.74 -6.97
C ALA A 576 47.27 -7.62 -7.27
N ASN A 577 46.82 -6.47 -7.80
CA ASN A 577 47.67 -5.31 -8.01
C ASN A 577 48.19 -4.72 -6.70
N GLY A 578 47.37 -4.69 -5.65
CA GLY A 578 47.79 -4.28 -4.30
C GLY A 578 48.90 -5.19 -3.76
N GLN A 579 48.74 -6.51 -3.90
CA GLN A 579 49.77 -7.49 -3.54
C GLN A 579 51.05 -7.32 -4.36
N LEU A 580 50.94 -7.11 -5.68
CA LEU A 580 52.09 -6.86 -6.55
C LEU A 580 52.81 -5.56 -6.18
N ARG A 581 52.09 -4.48 -5.86
CA ARG A 581 52.69 -3.22 -5.41
C ARG A 581 53.44 -3.40 -4.08
N ASN A 582 52.87 -4.15 -3.13
CA ASN A 582 53.54 -4.45 -1.86
C ASN A 582 54.79 -5.31 -2.08
N ASN A 583 54.70 -6.35 -2.93
CA ASN A 583 55.85 -7.19 -3.27
C ASN A 583 56.96 -6.38 -3.97
N LEU A 584 56.60 -5.46 -4.88
CA LEU A 584 57.55 -4.57 -5.54
C LEU A 584 58.20 -3.59 -4.53
N ALA A 585 57.42 -3.07 -3.58
CA ALA A 585 57.93 -2.21 -2.53
C ALA A 585 58.89 -2.93 -1.58
N LEU A 586 58.68 -4.24 -1.34
CA LEU A 586 59.61 -5.09 -0.59
C LEU A 586 60.89 -5.42 -1.36
N LEU A 587 60.84 -5.45 -2.70
CA LEU A 587 62.00 -5.72 -3.56
C LEU A 587 62.88 -4.50 -3.83
N LYS A 588 62.31 -3.29 -3.86
CA LYS A 588 63.06 -2.04 -4.10
C LYS A 588 64.30 -1.83 -3.20
N PRO A 589 64.25 -2.09 -1.88
CA PRO A 589 65.43 -1.98 -1.02
C PRO A 589 66.56 -2.93 -1.45
N TYR A 590 66.23 -4.13 -1.95
CA TYR A 590 67.21 -5.09 -2.43
C TYR A 590 67.83 -4.67 -3.77
N ASP A 591 67.10 -3.96 -4.64
CA ASP A 591 67.65 -3.38 -5.86
C ASP A 591 68.65 -2.25 -5.55
N GLU A 592 68.35 -1.42 -4.54
CA GLU A 592 69.26 -0.36 -4.07
C GLU A 592 70.51 -0.97 -3.42
N GLU A 593 70.36 -1.97 -2.56
CA GLU A 593 71.49 -2.72 -1.96
C GLU A 593 72.33 -3.45 -3.01
N TYR A 594 71.72 -3.99 -4.06
CA TYR A 594 72.42 -4.65 -5.16
C TYR A 594 73.22 -3.66 -6.02
N GLN A 595 72.67 -2.46 -6.28
CA GLN A 595 73.40 -1.39 -6.97
C GLN A 595 74.58 -0.87 -6.14
N GLU A 596 74.41 -0.72 -4.82
CA GLU A 596 75.52 -0.38 -3.92
C GLU A 596 76.59 -1.46 -3.92
N PHE A 597 76.20 -2.74 -3.95
CA PHE A 597 77.13 -3.86 -4.04
C PHE A 597 77.91 -3.89 -5.36
N GLU A 598 77.27 -3.63 -6.50
CA GLU A 598 77.97 -3.51 -7.79
C GLU A 598 78.97 -2.35 -7.80
N HIS A 599 78.59 -1.20 -7.24
CA HIS A 599 79.49 -0.05 -7.09
C HIS A 599 80.68 -0.36 -6.17
N LEU A 600 80.46 -1.11 -5.08
CA LEU A 600 81.54 -1.60 -4.20
C LEU A 600 82.46 -2.59 -4.91
N LEU A 601 81.94 -3.46 -5.77
CA LEU A 601 82.75 -4.36 -6.60
C LEU A 601 83.61 -3.59 -7.62
N GLU A 602 83.07 -2.57 -8.27
CA GLU A 602 83.83 -1.73 -9.21
C GLU A 602 84.91 -0.90 -8.52
N THR A 603 84.60 -0.30 -7.37
CA THR A 603 85.59 0.43 -6.57
C THR A 603 86.69 -0.47 -6.03
N ASN A 604 86.38 -1.71 -5.64
CA ASN A 604 87.38 -2.70 -5.25
C ASN A 604 88.29 -3.09 -6.43
N LYS A 605 87.73 -3.32 -7.63
CA LYS A 605 88.54 -3.54 -8.86
C LYS A 605 89.49 -2.37 -9.15
N LEU A 606 89.00 -1.14 -9.03
CA LEU A 606 89.82 0.07 -9.23
C LEU A 606 90.94 0.19 -8.19
N LEU A 607 90.64 -0.08 -6.92
CA LEU A 607 91.64 -0.12 -5.84
C LEU A 607 92.68 -1.21 -6.09
N HIS A 608 92.27 -2.40 -6.52
CA HIS A 608 93.18 -3.49 -6.82
C HIS A 608 94.14 -3.12 -7.95
N GLN A 609 93.64 -2.51 -9.03
CA GLN A 609 94.49 -1.97 -10.11
C GLN A 609 95.44 -0.86 -9.64
N GLN A 610 95.02 -0.02 -8.67
CA GLN A 610 95.92 0.98 -8.10
C GLN A 610 97.01 0.35 -7.23
N VAL A 611 96.68 -0.68 -6.45
CA VAL A 611 97.65 -1.46 -5.66
C VAL A 611 98.64 -2.14 -6.58
N GLU A 612 98.20 -2.85 -7.62
CA GLU A 612 99.07 -3.47 -8.63
C GLU A 612 99.99 -2.44 -9.30
N ARG A 613 99.48 -1.24 -9.62
CA ARG A 613 100.31 -0.15 -10.16
C ARG A 613 101.34 0.37 -9.15
N GLN A 614 101.00 0.41 -7.86
CA GLN A 614 101.94 0.80 -6.80
C GLN A 614 102.99 -0.28 -6.53
N GLU A 615 102.59 -1.55 -6.52
CA GLU A 615 103.50 -2.71 -6.41
C GLU A 615 104.44 -2.77 -7.62
N PHE A 616 103.93 -2.51 -8.83
CA PHE A 616 104.76 -2.37 -10.02
C PHE A 616 105.73 -1.20 -9.90
N LYS A 617 105.28 -0.02 -9.43
CA LYS A 617 106.17 1.12 -9.18
C LYS A 617 107.25 0.80 -8.14
N ARG A 618 106.89 0.15 -7.03
CA ARG A 618 107.86 -0.31 -6.02
C ARG A 618 108.84 -1.32 -6.62
N SER A 619 108.36 -2.31 -7.36
CA SER A 619 109.22 -3.30 -8.02
C SER A 619 110.18 -2.64 -9.00
N VAL A 620 109.72 -1.62 -9.75
CA VAL A 620 110.58 -0.82 -10.64
C VAL A 620 111.57 0.03 -9.85
N GLU A 621 111.19 0.61 -8.71
CA GLU A 621 112.09 1.36 -7.82
C GLU A 621 113.13 0.46 -7.14
N GLU A 622 112.75 -0.75 -6.72
CA GLU A 622 113.65 -1.77 -6.19
C GLU A 622 114.65 -2.23 -7.26
N LEU A 623 114.20 -2.46 -8.50
CA LEU A 623 115.07 -2.80 -9.64
C LEU A 623 115.99 -1.64 -10.05
N LYS A 624 115.57 -0.37 -9.86
CA LYS A 624 116.46 0.80 -10.00
C LYS A 624 117.51 0.86 -8.91
N GLN A 625 117.17 0.49 -7.68
CA GLN A 625 118.12 0.48 -6.55
C GLN A 625 119.09 -0.70 -6.62
N SER A 626 118.70 -1.84 -7.21
CA SER A 626 119.57 -3.00 -7.41
C SER A 626 120.52 -2.86 -8.60
N GLY A 627 120.36 -1.84 -9.46
CA GLY A 627 121.28 -1.52 -10.56
C GLY A 627 121.11 -2.35 -11.83
N ASP A 628 119.99 -3.07 -11.98
CA ASP A 628 119.75 -4.00 -13.10
C ASP A 628 118.98 -3.38 -14.29
N ILE A 629 118.62 -2.09 -14.25
CA ILE A 629 117.93 -1.40 -15.36
C ILE A 629 118.57 -0.03 -15.63
N ASP A 630 119.10 0.14 -16.84
CA ASP A 630 119.58 1.42 -17.39
C ASP A 630 118.45 2.09 -18.20
N ILE A 631 118.06 3.31 -17.84
CA ILE A 631 117.02 4.06 -18.57
C ILE A 631 117.71 4.80 -19.73
N VAL A 632 117.46 4.36 -20.96
CA VAL A 632 117.74 5.17 -22.15
C VAL A 632 116.69 6.28 -22.22
N LEU A 633 117.12 7.54 -22.10
CA LEU A 633 116.30 8.75 -22.28
C LEU A 633 115.84 8.92 -23.73
#